data_AF-A0A2N6AMJ7-F1
#
_entry.id   AF-A0A2N6AMJ7-F1
#
_cell.length_a   1.000
_cell.length_b   1.000
_cell.length_c   1.000
_cell.angle_alpha   90.00
_cell.angle_beta   90.00
_cell.angle_gamma   90.00
#
_symmetry.space_group_name_H-M   'P 1'
#
loop_
_entity.id
_entity.type
_entity.pdbx_description
1 polymer ?
#
loop_
_entity_poly.entity_id
_entity_poly.type
_entity_poly.pdbx_seq_one_letter_code
_entity_poly.pdbx_strand_id
1 'polypeptide(L)'
;MSSSMTQLAETTFVKKLQMAGIATATVGIVLSIVGVMTDMHRFLFDYLIAFVFWGGIAVTAVFFSMLQFLTRSGWSTAVRRIPELLGGFTPFLLVLLLPIVFGVGELYHHWVHPEAGDVVMAGKQPWLNTPFFIIRLFVYVAIWIGMYFFIVGNSIRQDSRKDITLTRRNWKFSAPITIFYGITITFAAFDLLMSLYPHWFSTIFGVYYFAGSLVGALAVITLVMIMLRRAGLLSEWLTMDRFHDLGKLLFAFNVFWAYIAFSQYLLIWYADLPE
;
A
#
# COMPACT_ATOMS: atom_id res chain seq x y z
N MET A 1 -27.71 27.74 -12.71
CA MET A 1 -27.57 26.34 -13.19
C MET A 1 -27.42 25.45 -11.96
N SER A 2 -28.45 24.69 -11.61
CA SER A 2 -28.33 23.72 -10.50
C SER A 2 -27.36 22.64 -10.94
N SER A 3 -26.15 22.63 -10.39
CA SER A 3 -25.27 21.47 -10.50
C SER A 3 -25.98 20.32 -9.78
N SER A 4 -26.67 19.47 -10.53
CA SER A 4 -27.10 18.18 -10.00
C SER A 4 -25.82 17.48 -9.57
N MET A 5 -25.56 17.41 -8.26
CA MET A 5 -24.42 16.68 -7.71
C MET A 5 -24.54 15.25 -8.24
N THR A 6 -23.72 14.90 -9.24
CA THR A 6 -23.78 13.59 -9.86
C THR A 6 -23.33 12.59 -8.79
N GLN A 7 -24.28 11.84 -8.23
CA GLN A 7 -23.98 10.79 -7.29
C GLN A 7 -23.36 9.62 -8.05
N LEU A 8 -22.03 9.56 -8.10
CA LEU A 8 -21.29 8.53 -8.83
C LEU A 8 -21.72 7.11 -8.44
N ALA A 9 -22.06 6.90 -7.17
CA ALA A 9 -22.51 5.60 -6.64
C ALA A 9 -23.78 5.07 -7.32
N GLU A 10 -24.64 5.94 -7.82
CA GLU A 10 -25.91 5.54 -8.43
C GLU A 10 -25.78 5.17 -9.92
N THR A 11 -24.65 5.52 -10.53
CA THR A 11 -24.40 5.31 -11.96
C THR A 11 -24.34 3.82 -12.31
N THR A 12 -24.87 3.46 -13.47
CA THR A 12 -24.87 2.06 -13.96
C THR A 12 -23.45 1.50 -14.09
N PHE A 13 -22.48 2.36 -14.42
CA PHE A 13 -21.07 1.98 -14.49
C PHE A 13 -20.54 1.54 -13.11
N VAL A 14 -20.73 2.34 -12.07
CA VAL A 14 -20.26 2.01 -10.71
C VAL A 14 -20.96 0.76 -10.17
N LYS A 15 -22.26 0.60 -10.40
CA LYS A 15 -23.00 -0.63 -10.01
C LYS A 15 -22.44 -1.88 -10.68
N LYS A 16 -22.14 -1.82 -11.99
CA LYS A 16 -21.50 -2.93 -12.72
C LYS A 16 -20.10 -3.22 -12.19
N LEU A 17 -19.32 -2.19 -11.89
CA LEU A 17 -17.98 -2.33 -11.32
C LEU A 17 -18.02 -2.98 -9.92
N GLN A 18 -18.98 -2.57 -9.07
CA GLN A 18 -19.20 -3.18 -7.76
C GLN A 18 -19.59 -4.66 -7.89
N MET A 19 -20.51 -4.99 -8.79
CA MET A 19 -20.94 -6.37 -9.02
C MET A 19 -19.78 -7.23 -9.56
N ALA A 20 -18.98 -6.71 -10.49
CA ALA A 20 -17.78 -7.38 -10.97
C ALA A 20 -16.76 -7.58 -9.83
N GLY A 21 -16.55 -6.55 -8.99
CA GLY A 21 -15.70 -6.63 -7.81
C GLY A 21 -16.14 -7.73 -6.83
N ILE A 22 -17.44 -7.77 -6.49
CA ILE A 22 -18.01 -8.81 -5.62
C ILE A 22 -17.82 -10.20 -6.26
N ALA A 23 -18.14 -10.36 -7.55
CA ALA A 23 -17.95 -11.64 -8.25
C ALA A 23 -16.49 -12.11 -8.21
N THR A 24 -15.54 -11.23 -8.52
CA THR A 24 -14.10 -11.55 -8.45
C THR A 24 -13.63 -11.84 -7.04
N ALA A 25 -14.15 -11.14 -6.03
CA ALA A 25 -13.83 -11.41 -4.62
C ALA A 25 -14.38 -12.78 -4.19
N THR A 26 -15.61 -13.13 -4.58
CA THR A 26 -16.20 -14.46 -4.30
C THR A 26 -15.38 -15.56 -4.94
N VAL A 27 -15.03 -15.43 -6.23
CA VAL A 27 -14.17 -16.40 -6.91
C VAL A 27 -12.81 -16.50 -6.23
N GLY A 28 -12.19 -15.36 -5.86
CA GLY A 28 -10.92 -15.33 -5.14
C GLY A 28 -10.98 -16.03 -3.79
N ILE A 29 -12.06 -15.87 -3.02
CA ILE A 29 -12.26 -16.57 -1.73
C ILE A 29 -12.40 -18.07 -1.96
N VAL A 30 -13.22 -18.50 -2.93
CA VAL A 30 -13.39 -19.92 -3.25
C VAL A 30 -12.06 -20.56 -3.66
N LEU A 31 -11.31 -19.91 -4.54
CA LEU A 31 -10.00 -20.39 -4.97
C LEU A 31 -8.97 -20.38 -3.83
N SER A 32 -9.05 -19.42 -2.91
CA SER A 32 -8.21 -19.40 -1.70
C SER A 32 -8.51 -20.60 -0.79
N ILE A 33 -9.78 -20.96 -0.61
CA ILE A 33 -10.18 -22.16 0.16
C ILE A 33 -9.63 -23.42 -0.51
N VAL A 34 -9.77 -23.54 -1.84
CA VAL A 34 -9.19 -24.66 -2.59
C VAL A 34 -7.67 -24.70 -2.40
N GLY A 35 -6.98 -23.56 -2.53
CA GLY A 35 -5.53 -23.45 -2.34
C GLY A 35 -5.07 -23.94 -0.97
N VAL A 36 -5.76 -23.50 0.09
CA VAL A 36 -5.53 -23.95 1.47
C VAL A 36 -5.69 -25.46 1.61
N MET A 37 -6.69 -26.07 0.95
CA MET A 37 -6.95 -27.50 1.01
C MET A 37 -5.97 -28.33 0.18
N THR A 38 -5.34 -27.75 -0.85
CA THR A 38 -4.40 -28.46 -1.73
C THR A 38 -2.97 -28.38 -1.24
N ASP A 39 -2.50 -27.19 -0.89
CA ASP A 39 -1.11 -26.92 -0.51
C ASP A 39 -1.05 -25.62 0.30
N MET A 40 -1.07 -25.77 1.63
CA MET A 40 -1.02 -24.63 2.55
C MET A 40 0.28 -23.83 2.40
N HIS A 41 1.41 -24.51 2.20
CA HIS A 41 2.72 -23.85 2.06
C HIS A 41 2.67 -22.89 0.87
N ARG A 42 2.35 -23.42 -0.32
CA ARG A 42 2.27 -22.61 -1.54
C ARG A 42 1.24 -21.49 -1.41
N PHE A 43 0.07 -21.78 -0.84
CA PHE A 43 -0.95 -20.78 -0.61
C PHE A 43 -0.43 -19.60 0.23
N LEU A 44 0.30 -19.85 1.32
CA LEU A 44 0.80 -18.80 2.20
C LEU A 44 1.79 -17.87 1.50
N PHE A 45 2.73 -18.41 0.71
CA PHE A 45 3.68 -17.59 -0.05
C PHE A 45 2.98 -16.76 -1.14
N ASP A 46 2.04 -17.35 -1.88
CA ASP A 46 1.24 -16.63 -2.87
C ASP A 46 0.37 -15.54 -2.21
N TYR A 47 -0.19 -15.85 -1.03
CA TYR A 47 -0.96 -14.92 -0.23
C TYR A 47 -0.11 -13.75 0.28
N LEU A 48 1.12 -14.00 0.74
CA LEU A 48 2.05 -12.97 1.18
C LEU A 48 2.38 -12.00 0.05
N ILE A 49 2.63 -12.50 -1.17
CA ILE A 49 2.85 -11.66 -2.36
C ILE A 49 1.63 -10.78 -2.61
N ALA A 50 0.43 -11.34 -2.61
CA ALA A 50 -0.80 -10.60 -2.83
C ALA A 50 -1.06 -9.54 -1.74
N PHE A 51 -0.84 -9.91 -0.47
CA PHE A 51 -1.00 -9.02 0.68
C PHE A 51 -0.05 -7.84 0.61
N VAL A 52 1.23 -8.09 0.35
CA VAL A 52 2.27 -7.07 0.22
C VAL A 52 1.98 -6.16 -0.97
N PHE A 53 1.61 -6.73 -2.13
CA PHE A 53 1.32 -5.94 -3.33
C PHE A 53 0.10 -5.01 -3.13
N TRP A 54 -1.05 -5.58 -2.77
CA TRP A 54 -2.29 -4.79 -2.64
C TRP A 54 -2.32 -3.95 -1.37
N GLY A 55 -1.74 -4.45 -0.27
CA GLY A 55 -1.59 -3.70 0.97
C GLY A 55 -0.63 -2.52 0.80
N GLY A 56 0.51 -2.73 0.15
CA GLY A 56 1.44 -1.66 -0.22
C GLY A 56 0.76 -0.57 -1.04
N ILE A 57 0.02 -0.94 -2.09
CA ILE A 57 -0.76 0.02 -2.91
C ILE A 57 -1.79 0.77 -2.07
N ALA A 58 -2.57 0.09 -1.23
CA ALA A 58 -3.62 0.70 -0.42
C ALA A 58 -3.07 1.74 0.56
N VAL A 59 -2.06 1.36 1.34
CA VAL A 59 -1.41 2.27 2.30
C VAL A 59 -0.71 3.42 1.57
N THR A 60 -0.06 3.13 0.43
CA THR A 60 0.61 4.16 -0.36
C THR A 60 -0.39 5.13 -1.01
N ALA A 61 -1.61 4.70 -1.32
CA ALA A 61 -2.67 5.61 -1.79
C ALA A 61 -3.13 6.58 -0.70
N VAL A 62 -3.15 6.15 0.57
CA VAL A 62 -3.33 7.06 1.73
C VAL A 62 -2.17 8.04 1.81
N PHE A 63 -0.93 7.56 1.69
CA PHE A 63 0.25 8.42 1.63
C PHE A 63 0.18 9.43 0.48
N PHE A 64 -0.22 9.01 -0.71
CA PHE A 64 -0.36 9.89 -1.86
C PHE A 64 -1.42 10.97 -1.58
N SER A 65 -2.53 10.62 -0.96
CA SER A 65 -3.56 11.58 -0.54
C SER A 65 -3.00 12.60 0.47
N MET A 66 -2.22 12.14 1.43
CA MET A 66 -1.50 12.98 2.40
C MET A 66 -0.46 13.90 1.74
N LEU A 67 0.30 13.41 0.76
CA LEU A 67 1.30 14.19 0.02
C LEU A 67 0.66 15.39 -0.68
N GLN A 68 -0.57 15.24 -1.20
CA GLN A 68 -1.31 16.33 -1.81
C GLN A 68 -1.68 17.42 -0.79
N PHE A 69 -2.03 17.05 0.45
CA PHE A 69 -2.24 18.00 1.53
C PHE A 69 -0.93 18.67 1.96
N LEU A 70 0.16 17.90 2.07
CA LEU A 70 1.48 18.41 2.46
C LEU A 70 1.99 19.49 1.50
N THR A 71 1.89 19.21 0.20
CA THR A 71 2.32 20.12 -0.89
C THR A 71 1.30 21.21 -1.20
N ARG A 72 0.12 21.19 -0.56
CA ARG A 72 -1.01 22.10 -0.84
C ARG A 72 -1.36 22.16 -2.33
N SER A 73 -1.30 21.01 -2.99
CA SER A 73 -1.54 20.91 -4.41
C SER A 73 -2.99 21.28 -4.77
N GLY A 74 -3.15 22.30 -5.62
CA GLY A 74 -4.45 22.68 -6.18
C GLY A 74 -4.91 21.75 -7.30
N TRP A 75 -3.98 21.17 -8.05
CA TRP A 75 -4.28 20.32 -9.20
C TRP A 75 -4.97 19.01 -8.81
N SER A 76 -4.62 18.47 -7.64
CA SER A 76 -5.10 17.17 -7.18
C SER A 76 -6.47 17.21 -6.52
N THR A 77 -7.02 18.40 -6.27
CA THR A 77 -8.35 18.57 -5.63
C THR A 77 -9.45 17.79 -6.37
N ALA A 78 -9.44 17.84 -7.70
CA ALA A 78 -10.40 17.18 -8.57
C ALA A 78 -10.29 15.63 -8.55
N VAL A 79 -9.11 15.09 -8.24
CA VAL A 79 -8.82 13.65 -8.37
C VAL A 79 -8.57 12.97 -7.03
N ARG A 80 -8.45 13.73 -5.93
CA ARG A 80 -8.09 13.24 -4.59
C ARG A 80 -8.97 12.11 -4.08
N ARG A 81 -10.23 12.07 -4.48
CA ARG A 81 -11.15 11.02 -4.04
C ARG A 81 -10.75 9.63 -4.54
N ILE A 82 -10.06 9.54 -5.67
CA ILE A 82 -9.64 8.27 -6.26
C ILE A 82 -8.58 7.56 -5.39
N PRO A 83 -7.44 8.19 -5.02
CA PRO A 83 -6.51 7.58 -4.08
C PRO A 83 -7.11 7.38 -2.69
N GLU A 84 -8.02 8.24 -2.23
CA GLU A 84 -8.75 8.03 -0.97
C GLU A 84 -9.61 6.75 -1.00
N LEU A 85 -10.27 6.47 -2.13
CA LEU A 85 -11.06 5.24 -2.33
C LEU A 85 -10.17 3.99 -2.34
N LEU A 86 -9.03 4.04 -3.02
CA LEU A 86 -8.05 2.94 -2.99
C LEU A 86 -7.49 2.72 -1.58
N GLY A 87 -7.22 3.81 -0.86
CA GLY A 87 -6.84 3.79 0.55
C GLY A 87 -7.92 3.21 1.47
N GLY A 88 -9.18 3.15 1.02
CA GLY A 88 -10.29 2.52 1.72
C GLY A 88 -10.12 1.03 1.98
N PHE A 89 -9.16 0.36 1.33
CA PHE A 89 -8.78 -1.01 1.62
C PHE A 89 -7.91 -1.15 2.90
N THR A 90 -7.28 -0.07 3.35
CA THR A 90 -6.34 -0.06 4.50
C THR A 90 -6.96 -0.64 5.79
N PRO A 91 -8.20 -0.29 6.20
CA PRO A 91 -8.85 -0.89 7.37
C PRO A 91 -9.00 -2.42 7.31
N PHE A 92 -9.14 -2.98 6.11
CA PHE A 92 -9.30 -4.43 5.92
C PHE A 92 -7.98 -5.18 6.05
N LEU A 93 -6.83 -4.50 5.99
CA LEU A 93 -5.53 -5.13 6.19
C LEU A 93 -5.40 -5.81 7.55
N LEU A 94 -6.15 -5.37 8.58
CA LEU A 94 -6.16 -6.03 9.87
C LEU A 94 -6.66 -7.47 9.79
N VAL A 95 -7.71 -7.71 9.00
CA VAL A 95 -8.29 -9.04 8.80
C VAL A 95 -7.44 -9.84 7.80
N LEU A 96 -6.97 -9.18 6.74
CA LEU A 96 -6.11 -9.81 5.72
C LEU A 96 -4.71 -10.14 6.24
N LEU A 97 -4.31 -9.60 7.39
CA LEU A 97 -3.05 -9.97 8.02
C LEU A 97 -3.15 -11.37 8.67
N LEU A 98 -4.34 -11.85 9.01
CA LEU A 98 -4.53 -13.07 9.81
C LEU A 98 -3.87 -14.33 9.19
N PRO A 99 -3.99 -14.63 7.89
CA PRO A 99 -3.31 -15.80 7.32
C PRO A 99 -1.79 -15.73 7.48
N ILE A 100 -1.19 -14.53 7.43
CA ILE A 100 0.25 -14.34 7.66
C ILE A 100 0.59 -14.58 9.14
N VAL A 101 -0.22 -14.07 10.08
CA VAL A 101 -0.01 -14.30 11.52
C VAL A 101 -0.10 -15.77 11.89
N PHE A 102 -1.09 -16.49 11.36
CA PHE A 102 -1.23 -17.92 11.61
C PHE A 102 -0.19 -18.75 10.83
N GLY A 103 0.29 -18.24 9.71
CA GLY A 103 1.29 -18.87 8.85
C GLY A 103 2.76 -18.55 9.18
N VAL A 104 3.06 -17.85 10.29
CA VAL A 104 4.44 -17.40 10.59
C VAL A 104 5.45 -18.54 10.59
N GLY A 105 5.11 -19.68 11.19
CA GLY A 105 6.02 -20.84 11.26
C GLY A 105 6.37 -21.42 9.89
N GLU A 106 5.43 -21.36 8.95
CA GLU A 106 5.59 -21.88 7.59
C GLU A 106 6.32 -20.87 6.68
N LEU A 107 5.87 -19.61 6.70
CA LEU A 107 6.44 -18.53 5.88
C LEU A 107 7.89 -18.23 6.22
N TYR A 108 8.21 -18.28 7.51
CA TYR A 108 9.47 -17.78 8.05
C TYR A 108 10.26 -18.87 8.78
N HIS A 109 10.17 -20.11 8.29
CA HIS A 109 10.77 -21.29 8.88
C HIS A 109 12.23 -21.08 9.32
N HIS A 110 13.04 -20.40 8.50
CA HIS A 110 14.47 -20.19 8.75
C HIS A 110 14.81 -19.45 10.05
N TRP A 111 14.01 -18.46 10.47
CA TRP A 111 14.25 -17.75 11.73
C TRP A 111 13.35 -18.20 12.88
N VAL A 112 12.25 -18.91 12.58
CA VAL A 112 11.40 -19.54 13.61
C VAL A 112 12.04 -20.83 14.14
N HIS A 113 12.70 -21.58 13.27
CA HIS A 113 13.40 -22.83 13.58
C HIS A 113 14.87 -22.75 13.12
N PRO A 114 15.70 -21.94 13.78
CA PRO A 114 17.08 -21.75 13.34
C PRO A 114 17.94 -22.98 13.56
N GLU A 115 18.88 -23.17 12.64
CA GLU A 115 19.88 -24.23 12.74
C GLU A 115 20.80 -24.02 13.95
N ALA A 116 21.20 -25.12 14.58
CA ALA A 116 22.06 -25.06 15.75
C ALA A 116 23.44 -24.45 15.38
N GLY A 117 23.82 -23.38 16.08
CA GLY A 117 25.10 -22.69 15.85
C GLY A 117 25.03 -21.52 14.87
N ASP A 118 23.85 -21.15 14.36
CA ASP A 118 23.68 -19.96 13.53
C ASP A 118 23.87 -18.66 14.34
N VAL A 119 25.07 -18.09 14.23
CA VAL A 119 25.45 -16.84 14.90
C VAL A 119 24.69 -15.62 14.38
N VAL A 120 24.34 -15.61 13.09
CA VAL A 120 23.59 -14.52 12.46
C VAL A 120 22.19 -14.49 13.03
N MET A 121 21.56 -15.66 13.15
CA MET A 121 20.24 -15.73 13.76
C MET A 121 20.26 -15.34 15.23
N ALA A 122 21.23 -15.83 16.00
CA ALA A 122 21.35 -15.49 17.42
C ALA A 122 21.43 -13.96 17.62
N GLY A 123 22.14 -13.25 16.74
CA GLY A 123 22.20 -11.78 16.75
C GLY A 123 20.90 -11.09 16.36
N LYS A 124 20.05 -11.73 15.54
CA LYS A 124 18.75 -11.19 15.08
C LYS A 124 17.58 -11.54 16.00
N GLN A 125 17.71 -12.50 16.92
CA GLN A 125 16.65 -12.91 17.87
C GLN A 125 15.94 -11.76 18.61
N PRO A 126 16.61 -10.68 19.06
CA PRO A 126 15.91 -9.56 19.70
C PRO A 126 14.86 -8.89 18.79
N TRP A 127 15.06 -8.94 17.46
CA TRP A 127 14.14 -8.41 16.46
C TRP A 127 13.24 -9.50 15.86
N LEU A 128 13.83 -10.62 15.41
CA LEU A 128 13.16 -11.75 14.77
C LEU A 128 12.80 -12.82 15.80
N ASN A 129 11.79 -12.53 16.61
CA ASN A 129 11.10 -13.53 17.42
C ASN A 129 9.59 -13.42 17.20
N THR A 130 8.89 -14.55 17.25
CA THR A 130 7.48 -14.65 16.86
C THR A 130 6.56 -13.65 17.60
N PRO A 131 6.61 -13.51 18.95
CA PRO A 131 5.73 -12.56 19.64
C PRO A 131 5.98 -11.11 19.21
N PHE A 132 7.24 -10.68 19.19
CA PHE A 132 7.58 -9.30 18.85
C PHE A 132 7.28 -9.00 17.38
N PHE A 133 7.56 -9.92 16.47
CA PHE A 133 7.21 -9.85 15.06
C PHE A 133 5.71 -9.61 14.86
N ILE A 134 4.86 -10.45 15.47
CA ILE A 134 3.40 -10.34 15.36
C ILE A 134 2.91 -8.99 15.92
N ILE A 135 3.42 -8.57 17.08
CA ILE A 135 3.09 -7.26 17.67
C ILE A 135 3.44 -6.13 16.69
N ARG A 136 4.62 -6.17 16.07
CA ARG A 136 5.05 -5.16 15.10
C ARG A 136 4.14 -5.11 13.88
N LEU A 137 3.75 -6.25 13.32
CA LEU A 137 2.82 -6.28 12.18
C LEU A 137 1.47 -5.62 12.52
N PHE A 138 0.91 -5.94 13.69
CA PHE A 138 -0.31 -5.28 14.17
C PHE A 138 -0.11 -3.78 14.42
N VAL A 139 1.03 -3.37 14.96
CA VAL A 139 1.37 -1.95 15.16
C VAL A 139 1.45 -1.21 13.82
N TYR A 140 2.10 -1.78 12.79
CA TYR A 140 2.18 -1.17 11.45
C TYR A 140 0.79 -0.96 10.86
N VAL A 141 -0.03 -2.01 10.85
CA VAL A 141 -1.40 -1.93 10.34
C VAL A 141 -2.24 -0.95 11.15
N ALA A 142 -2.14 -0.94 12.48
CA ALA A 142 -2.86 0.00 13.33
C ALA A 142 -2.48 1.46 13.03
N ILE A 143 -1.19 1.74 12.81
CA ILE A 143 -0.72 3.06 12.41
C ILE A 143 -1.32 3.44 11.05
N TRP A 144 -1.27 2.56 10.05
CA TRP A 144 -1.83 2.83 8.72
C TRP A 144 -3.35 3.05 8.74
N ILE A 145 -4.07 2.29 9.56
CA ILE A 145 -5.51 2.49 9.80
C ILE A 145 -5.76 3.85 10.45
N GLY A 146 -4.97 4.22 11.46
CA GLY A 146 -5.01 5.54 12.08
C GLY A 146 -4.76 6.66 11.06
N MET A 147 -3.77 6.49 10.18
CA MET A 147 -3.47 7.41 9.09
C MET A 147 -4.66 7.57 8.14
N TYR A 148 -5.29 6.46 7.74
CA TYR A 148 -6.47 6.48 6.87
C TYR A 148 -7.61 7.27 7.52
N PHE A 149 -8.03 6.91 8.73
CA PHE A 149 -9.14 7.59 9.41
C PHE A 149 -8.83 9.04 9.76
N PHE A 150 -7.56 9.38 9.97
CA PHE A 150 -7.15 10.75 10.18
C PHE A 150 -7.18 11.54 8.87
N ILE A 151 -6.38 11.17 7.86
CA ILE A 151 -6.24 11.93 6.62
C ILE A 151 -7.52 11.84 5.78
N VAL A 152 -7.89 10.62 5.38
CA VAL A 152 -9.04 10.38 4.50
C VAL A 152 -10.34 10.64 5.26
N GLY A 153 -10.45 10.22 6.52
CA GLY A 153 -11.64 10.50 7.33
C GLY A 153 -11.87 11.99 7.57
N ASN A 154 -10.83 12.80 7.79
CA ASN A 154 -10.99 14.26 7.83
C ASN A 154 -11.39 14.83 6.47
N SER A 155 -10.85 14.29 5.36
CA SER A 155 -11.20 14.71 4.00
C SER A 155 -12.67 14.45 3.70
N ILE A 156 -13.20 13.27 4.04
CA ILE A 156 -14.63 12.94 3.88
C ILE A 156 -15.51 13.83 4.76
N ARG A 157 -15.14 14.04 6.04
CA ARG A 157 -15.91 14.91 6.95
C ARG A 157 -15.91 16.39 6.53
N GLN A 158 -14.89 16.82 5.77
CA GLN A 158 -14.80 18.18 5.25
C GLN A 158 -15.92 18.50 4.26
N ASP A 159 -16.45 17.50 3.54
CA ASP A 159 -17.47 17.71 2.50
C ASP A 159 -18.82 18.19 3.07
N SER A 160 -19.12 17.86 4.32
CA SER A 160 -20.34 18.31 5.02
C SER A 160 -20.14 19.59 5.83
N ARG A 161 -18.91 20.13 5.88
CA ARG A 161 -18.52 21.31 6.68
C ARG A 161 -18.36 22.52 5.77
N LYS A 162 -18.79 23.71 6.24
CA LYS A 162 -18.59 24.97 5.52
C LYS A 162 -17.23 25.62 5.79
N ASP A 163 -16.55 25.23 6.86
CA ASP A 163 -15.27 25.78 7.31
C ASP A 163 -14.10 24.86 6.96
N ILE A 164 -12.90 25.42 6.74
CA ILE A 164 -11.72 24.66 6.27
C ILE A 164 -10.91 23.99 7.39
N THR A 165 -11.46 23.85 8.60
CA THR A 165 -10.69 23.42 9.79
C THR A 165 -10.06 22.04 9.64
N LEU A 166 -10.81 21.07 9.09
CA LEU A 166 -10.33 19.71 8.87
C LEU A 166 -9.25 19.64 7.79
N THR A 167 -9.40 20.41 6.72
CA THR A 167 -8.37 20.55 5.68
C THR A 167 -7.09 21.16 6.25
N ARG A 168 -7.19 22.22 7.06
CA ARG A 168 -6.04 22.84 7.72
C ARG A 168 -5.36 21.87 8.69
N ARG A 169 -6.13 21.03 9.38
CA ARG A 169 -5.60 19.94 10.21
C ARG A 169 -4.81 18.95 9.37
N ASN A 170 -5.34 18.50 8.24
CA ASN A 170 -4.60 17.62 7.33
C ASN A 170 -3.31 18.28 6.82
N TRP A 171 -3.32 19.56 6.43
CA TRP A 171 -2.09 20.26 6.03
C TRP A 171 -1.01 20.24 7.13
N LYS A 172 -1.39 20.54 8.37
CA LYS A 172 -0.45 20.60 9.50
C LYS A 172 0.12 19.22 9.84
N PHE A 173 -0.72 18.20 9.86
CA PHE A 173 -0.35 16.86 10.34
C PHE A 173 0.18 15.94 9.23
N SER A 174 0.04 16.29 7.95
CA SER A 174 0.60 15.50 6.85
C SER A 174 2.12 15.36 6.94
N ALA A 175 2.84 16.40 7.40
CA ALA A 175 4.29 16.36 7.55
C ALA A 175 4.78 15.30 8.55
N PRO A 176 4.36 15.32 9.84
CA PRO A 176 4.80 14.28 10.78
C PRO A 176 4.27 12.90 10.40
N ILE A 177 3.04 12.77 9.88
CA ILE A 177 2.49 11.47 9.50
C ILE A 177 3.26 10.85 8.32
N THR A 178 3.81 11.66 7.41
CA THR A 178 4.69 11.18 6.33
C THR A 178 5.94 10.49 6.86
N ILE A 179 6.51 10.99 7.96
CA ILE A 179 7.69 10.37 8.59
C ILE A 179 7.31 9.01 9.18
N PHE A 180 6.20 8.93 9.91
CA PHE A 180 5.69 7.66 10.45
C PHE A 180 5.38 6.65 9.35
N TYR A 181 4.80 7.09 8.23
CA TYR A 181 4.59 6.25 7.07
C TYR A 181 5.91 5.68 6.52
N GLY A 182 6.91 6.53 6.27
CA GLY A 182 8.21 6.09 5.74
C GLY A 182 8.92 5.08 6.64
N ILE A 183 8.84 5.28 7.96
CA ILE A 183 9.39 4.35 8.96
C ILE A 183 8.63 3.02 8.94
N THR A 184 7.30 3.06 9.02
CA THR A 184 6.48 1.84 9.11
C THR A 184 6.48 1.02 7.84
N ILE A 185 6.45 1.64 6.65
CA ILE A 185 6.51 0.90 5.37
C ILE A 185 7.88 0.23 5.18
N THR A 186 8.95 0.86 5.67
CA THR A 186 10.31 0.32 5.64
C THR A 186 10.43 -0.90 6.55
N PHE A 187 10.03 -0.76 7.82
CA PHE A 187 10.10 -1.89 8.76
C PHE A 187 9.13 -3.02 8.38
N ALA A 188 7.96 -2.70 7.83
CA ALA A 188 7.07 -3.71 7.28
C ALA A 188 7.69 -4.47 6.10
N ALA A 189 8.47 -3.80 5.23
CA ALA A 189 9.22 -4.48 4.17
C ALA A 189 10.29 -5.41 4.75
N PHE A 190 11.00 -4.96 5.79
CA PHE A 190 12.01 -5.79 6.47
C PHE A 190 11.38 -7.03 7.10
N ASP A 191 10.26 -6.86 7.80
CA ASP A 191 9.59 -7.96 8.47
C ASP A 191 8.88 -8.89 7.47
N LEU A 192 8.08 -8.37 6.53
CA LEU A 192 7.25 -9.21 5.65
C LEU A 192 8.00 -9.84 4.48
N LEU A 193 9.09 -9.22 4.01
CA LEU A 193 9.78 -9.68 2.80
C LEU A 193 11.25 -10.00 3.06
N MET A 194 12.02 -9.07 3.63
CA MET A 194 13.46 -9.29 3.83
C MET A 194 13.72 -10.47 4.79
N SER A 195 12.89 -10.62 5.82
CA SER A 195 13.05 -11.69 6.80
C SER A 195 12.78 -13.10 6.25
N LEU A 196 12.21 -13.24 5.05
CA LEU A 196 12.11 -14.55 4.38
C LEU A 196 13.49 -15.19 4.17
N TYR A 197 14.52 -14.35 3.95
CA TYR A 197 15.92 -14.75 3.84
C TYR A 197 16.72 -14.06 4.95
N PRO A 198 16.71 -14.59 6.17
CA PRO A 198 17.21 -13.89 7.36
C PRO A 198 18.73 -13.69 7.38
N HIS A 199 19.50 -14.35 6.52
CA HIS A 199 20.94 -14.08 6.36
C HIS A 199 21.21 -12.85 5.50
N TRP A 200 20.30 -12.54 4.57
CA TRP A 200 20.41 -11.40 3.68
C TRP A 200 19.94 -10.10 4.36
N PHE A 201 20.65 -8.99 4.14
CA PHE A 201 20.23 -7.68 4.63
C PHE A 201 20.55 -6.54 3.67
N SER A 202 19.62 -5.61 3.52
CA SER A 202 19.82 -4.46 2.66
C SER A 202 19.06 -3.23 3.15
N THR A 203 19.79 -2.17 3.48
CA THR A 203 19.23 -0.92 4.00
C THR A 203 18.30 -0.23 3.00
N ILE A 204 18.60 -0.31 1.71
CA ILE A 204 17.82 0.33 0.64
C ILE A 204 16.53 -0.43 0.31
N PHE A 205 16.37 -1.67 0.79
CA PHE A 205 15.24 -2.53 0.44
C PHE A 205 13.88 -1.95 0.87
N GLY A 206 13.82 -1.25 2.01
CA GLY A 206 12.60 -0.54 2.42
C GLY A 206 12.20 0.57 1.44
N VAL A 207 13.18 1.30 0.92
CA VAL A 207 12.96 2.34 -0.11
C VAL A 207 12.54 1.71 -1.44
N TYR A 208 13.11 0.55 -1.78
CA TYR A 208 12.72 -0.22 -2.96
C TYR A 208 11.24 -0.63 -2.91
N TYR A 209 10.80 -1.18 -1.78
CA TYR A 209 9.40 -1.55 -1.57
C TYR A 209 8.45 -0.34 -1.59
N PHE A 210 8.83 0.76 -0.93
CA PHE A 210 8.08 2.02 -0.99
C PHE A 210 7.94 2.53 -2.44
N ALA A 211 9.04 2.59 -3.19
CA ALA A 211 9.05 3.08 -4.56
C ALA A 211 8.16 2.23 -5.46
N GLY A 212 8.24 0.90 -5.35
CA GLY A 212 7.39 -0.02 -6.11
C GLY A 212 5.91 0.14 -5.77
N SER A 213 5.59 0.26 -4.48
CA SER A 213 4.22 0.51 -4.01
C SER A 213 3.65 1.84 -4.52
N LEU A 214 4.48 2.88 -4.60
CA LEU A 214 4.08 4.19 -5.12
C LEU A 214 3.85 4.17 -6.62
N VAL A 215 4.70 3.50 -7.39
CA VAL A 215 4.48 3.26 -8.83
C VAL A 215 3.18 2.49 -9.05
N GLY A 216 2.96 1.41 -8.29
CA GLY A 216 1.73 0.62 -8.34
C GLY A 216 0.49 1.46 -8.03
N ALA A 217 0.53 2.27 -6.96
CA ALA A 217 -0.56 3.15 -6.59
C ALA A 217 -0.86 4.19 -7.69
N LEU A 218 0.16 4.87 -8.22
CA LEU A 218 -0.01 5.84 -9.32
C LEU A 218 -0.59 5.19 -10.58
N ALA A 219 -0.17 3.97 -10.92
CA ALA A 219 -0.69 3.22 -12.04
C ALA A 219 -2.17 2.89 -11.85
N VAL A 220 -2.56 2.34 -10.69
CA VAL A 220 -3.96 2.01 -10.39
C VAL A 220 -4.84 3.27 -10.38
N ILE A 221 -4.38 4.37 -9.77
CA ILE A 221 -5.09 5.66 -9.80
C ILE A 221 -5.33 6.12 -11.24
N THR A 222 -4.29 6.05 -12.08
CA THR A 222 -4.36 6.45 -13.49
C THR A 222 -5.35 5.58 -14.26
N LEU A 223 -5.31 4.26 -14.06
CA LEU A 223 -6.26 3.32 -14.70
C LEU A 223 -7.71 3.62 -14.29
N VAL A 224 -7.97 3.84 -13.00
CA VAL A 224 -9.30 4.21 -12.51
C VAL A 224 -9.77 5.53 -13.13
N MET A 225 -8.89 6.53 -13.26
CA MET A 225 -9.21 7.78 -13.95
C MET A 225 -9.56 7.57 -15.42
N ILE A 226 -8.80 6.74 -16.14
CA ILE A 226 -9.09 6.39 -17.55
C ILE A 226 -10.46 5.71 -17.66
N MET A 227 -10.74 4.74 -16.77
CA MET A 227 -12.02 4.01 -16.75
C MET A 227 -13.21 4.95 -16.51
N LEU A 228 -13.12 5.85 -15.54
CA LEU A 228 -14.16 6.84 -15.24
C LEU A 228 -14.40 7.78 -16.43
N ARG A 229 -13.32 8.30 -17.03
CA ARG A 229 -13.44 9.19 -18.19
C ARG A 229 -14.03 8.49 -19.42
N ARG A 230 -13.64 7.24 -19.69
CA ARG A 230 -14.22 6.44 -20.79
C ARG A 230 -15.70 6.13 -20.56
N ALA A 231 -16.15 6.05 -19.32
CA ALA A 231 -17.55 5.92 -18.96
C ALA A 231 -18.33 7.26 -19.03
N GLY A 232 -17.68 8.35 -19.45
CA GLY A 232 -18.26 9.70 -19.50
C GLY A 232 -18.39 10.38 -18.13
N LEU A 233 -17.89 9.75 -17.05
CA LEU A 233 -17.98 10.26 -15.69
C LEU A 233 -16.82 11.21 -15.39
N LEU A 234 -17.12 12.31 -14.69
CA LEU A 234 -16.14 13.31 -14.25
C LEU A 234 -15.32 13.94 -15.39
N SER A 235 -15.81 13.89 -16.63
CA SER A 235 -15.08 14.35 -17.82
C SER A 235 -14.61 15.81 -17.73
N GLU A 236 -15.38 16.67 -17.05
CA GLU A 236 -15.04 18.08 -16.79
C GLU A 236 -13.84 18.23 -15.83
N TRP A 237 -13.68 17.28 -14.90
CA TRP A 237 -12.65 17.30 -13.86
C TRP A 237 -11.40 16.50 -14.27
N LEU A 238 -11.58 15.48 -15.10
CA LEU A 238 -10.53 14.59 -15.62
C LEU A 238 -9.98 15.10 -16.97
N THR A 239 -9.40 16.29 -16.95
CA THR A 239 -8.82 16.93 -18.15
C THR A 239 -7.49 16.28 -18.59
N MET A 240 -7.05 16.56 -19.82
CA MET A 240 -5.76 16.07 -20.32
C MET A 240 -4.58 16.53 -19.46
N ASP A 241 -4.63 17.73 -18.90
CA ASP A 241 -3.58 18.24 -18.00
C ASP A 241 -3.40 17.35 -16.77
N ARG A 242 -4.50 16.83 -16.21
CA ARG A 242 -4.47 15.91 -15.06
C ARG A 242 -3.82 14.59 -15.42
N PHE A 243 -4.08 14.05 -16.61
CA PHE A 243 -3.41 12.86 -17.10
C PHE A 243 -1.92 13.12 -17.37
N HIS A 244 -1.57 14.30 -17.88
CA HIS A 244 -0.19 14.67 -18.11
C HIS A 244 0.60 14.80 -16.79
N ASP A 245 0.00 15.39 -15.75
CA ASP A 245 0.61 15.49 -14.43
C ASP A 245 0.81 14.12 -13.77
N LEU A 246 -0.18 13.22 -13.85
CA LEU A 246 -0.01 11.83 -13.40
C LEU A 246 1.01 11.06 -14.23
N GLY A 247 1.06 11.29 -15.54
CA GLY A 247 2.07 10.70 -16.43
C GLY A 247 3.48 11.10 -16.03
N LYS A 248 3.71 12.39 -15.72
CA LYS A 248 5.00 12.87 -15.20
C LYS A 248 5.36 12.22 -13.88
N LEU A 249 4.41 12.12 -12.95
CA LEU A 249 4.65 11.47 -11.65
C LEU A 249 4.96 9.98 -11.81
N LEU A 250 4.17 9.25 -12.59
CA LEU A 250 4.39 7.83 -12.84
C LEU A 250 5.74 7.60 -13.52
N PHE A 251 6.10 8.41 -14.52
CA PHE A 251 7.41 8.35 -15.17
C PHE A 251 8.55 8.62 -14.18
N ALA A 252 8.47 9.72 -13.43
CA ALA A 252 9.51 10.11 -12.47
C ALA A 252 9.71 9.05 -11.38
N PHE A 253 8.62 8.51 -10.82
CA PHE A 253 8.72 7.47 -9.79
C PHE A 253 9.11 6.11 -10.35
N ASN A 254 8.80 5.81 -11.61
CA ASN A 254 9.32 4.60 -12.27
C ASN A 254 10.85 4.69 -12.48
N VAL A 255 11.36 5.86 -12.87
CA VAL A 255 12.81 6.10 -12.94
C VAL A 255 13.44 6.01 -11.55
N PHE A 256 12.80 6.60 -10.53
CA PHE A 256 13.26 6.48 -9.14
C PHE A 256 13.31 5.02 -8.67
N TRP A 257 12.26 4.24 -8.93
CA TRP A 257 12.23 2.82 -8.60
C TRP A 257 13.34 2.05 -9.32
N ALA A 258 13.53 2.27 -10.62
CA ALA A 258 14.59 1.64 -11.40
C ALA A 258 15.99 2.02 -10.89
N TYR A 259 16.19 3.28 -10.49
CA TYR A 259 17.43 3.74 -9.87
C TYR A 259 17.71 3.01 -8.56
N ILE A 260 16.70 2.86 -7.68
CA ILE A 260 16.84 2.14 -6.41
C ILE A 260 17.13 0.65 -6.66
N ALA A 261 16.38 0.01 -7.57
CA ALA A 261 16.56 -1.38 -7.96
C ALA A 261 17.98 -1.64 -8.46
N PHE A 262 18.44 -0.80 -9.38
CA PHE A 262 19.78 -0.89 -9.96
C PHE A 262 20.86 -0.60 -8.93
N SER A 263 20.68 0.39 -8.05
CA SER A 263 21.65 0.71 -7.00
C SER A 263 21.80 -0.44 -6.00
N GLN A 264 20.69 -1.09 -5.65
CA GLN A 264 20.72 -2.29 -4.80
C GLN A 264 21.49 -3.41 -5.48
N TYR A 265 21.14 -3.74 -6.73
CA TYR A 265 21.80 -4.79 -7.49
C TYR A 265 23.30 -4.51 -7.69
N LEU A 266 23.66 -3.31 -8.15
CA LEU A 266 25.02 -2.93 -8.48
C LEU A 266 25.95 -3.04 -7.26
N LEU A 267 25.51 -2.55 -6.09
CA LEU A 267 26.34 -2.60 -4.88
C LEU A 267 26.54 -4.03 -4.38
N ILE A 268 25.50 -4.86 -4.42
CA ILE A 268 25.60 -6.27 -4.04
C ILE A 268 26.52 -7.01 -5.02
N TRP A 269 26.30 -6.85 -6.32
CA TRP A 269 27.11 -7.48 -7.36
C TRP A 269 28.58 -7.04 -7.33
N TYR A 270 28.84 -5.75 -7.10
CA TYR A 270 30.21 -5.22 -7.11
C TYR A 270 31.01 -5.65 -5.88
N ALA A 271 30.38 -5.67 -4.69
CA ALA A 271 31.06 -6.04 -3.46
C ALA A 271 31.17 -7.55 -3.26
N ASP A 272 30.23 -8.32 -3.83
CA ASP A 272 30.12 -9.79 -3.76
C ASP A 272 30.44 -10.34 -2.36
N LEU A 273 29.91 -9.65 -1.34
CA LEU A 273 30.14 -10.03 0.05
C LEU A 273 29.35 -11.30 0.31
N PRO A 274 30.00 -12.39 0.79
CA PRO A 274 29.28 -13.52 1.33
C PRO A 274 28.76 -13.10 2.70
N GLU A 275 27.55 -12.52 2.71
CA GLU A 275 26.77 -12.33 3.93
C GLU A 275 26.38 -13.65 4.59
#